data_AF-A0A0N4UZM1-F1
#
_entry.id   AF-A0A0N4UZM1-F1
#
_cell.length_a   1.000
_cell.length_b   1.000
_cell.length_c   1.000
_cell.angle_alpha   90.00
_cell.angle_beta   90.00
_cell.angle_gamma   90.00
#
_symmetry.space_group_name_H-M   'P 1'
#
loop_
_entity.id
_entity.type
_entity.pdbx_description
1 polymer ?
#
loop_
_entity_poly.entity_id
_entity_poly.type
_entity_poly.pdbx_seq_one_letter_code
_entity_poly.pdbx_strand_id
1 'polypeptide(L)'
;MKEKKGNQISKKAPHEVSKRNERERIRVSTVNQAFLALQRHLPSIRSHNKRVSKLRILKTAISYIQSLQDLLQVILKFFPNYERLLLITVFFILPVLA
;
A
#
# COMPACT_ATOMS: atom_id res chain seq x y z
N MET A 1 7.59 -61.31 -0.62
CA MET A 1 8.46 -60.12 -0.55
C MET A 1 7.68 -58.95 -1.12
N LYS A 2 7.31 -57.93 -0.31
CA LYS A 2 6.41 -56.85 -0.73
C LYS A 2 7.18 -55.82 -1.56
N GLU A 3 6.76 -55.62 -2.81
CA GLU A 3 7.31 -54.66 -3.74
C GLU A 3 6.97 -53.22 -3.27
N LYS A 4 7.99 -52.43 -2.92
CA LYS A 4 7.82 -51.02 -2.58
C LYS A 4 7.54 -50.24 -3.86
N LYS A 5 6.29 -49.85 -4.08
CA LYS A 5 5.92 -48.86 -5.11
C LYS A 5 6.65 -47.55 -4.82
N GLY A 6 7.72 -47.30 -5.57
CA GLY A 6 8.41 -46.01 -5.60
C GLY A 6 7.41 -44.90 -5.92
N ASN A 7 7.49 -43.82 -5.15
CA ASN A 7 6.66 -42.63 -5.24
C ASN A 7 6.76 -42.03 -6.65
N GLN A 8 5.76 -42.27 -7.50
CA GLN A 8 5.71 -41.72 -8.85
C GLN A 8 5.42 -40.22 -8.77
N ILE A 9 6.47 -39.40 -8.86
CA ILE A 9 6.33 -37.96 -9.08
C ILE A 9 5.80 -37.77 -10.51
N SER A 10 4.49 -37.58 -10.64
CA SER A 10 3.80 -37.30 -11.89
C SER A 10 4.46 -36.10 -12.60
N LYS A 11 5.27 -36.36 -13.62
CA LYS A 11 5.84 -35.34 -14.51
C LYS A 11 4.69 -34.78 -15.37
N LYS A 12 4.06 -33.70 -14.92
CA LYS A 12 3.03 -33.01 -15.71
C LYS A 12 3.61 -32.53 -17.04
N ALA A 13 2.83 -32.68 -18.12
CA ALA A 13 3.27 -32.38 -19.48
C ALA A 13 3.81 -30.93 -19.60
N PRO A 14 4.88 -30.67 -20.38
CA PRO A 14 5.53 -29.36 -20.49
C PRO A 14 4.57 -28.20 -20.80
N HIS A 15 3.54 -28.47 -21.61
CA HIS A 15 2.49 -27.50 -21.95
C HIS A 15 1.67 -27.03 -20.74
N GLU A 16 1.36 -27.93 -19.80
CA GLU A 16 0.65 -27.54 -18.57
C GLU A 16 1.52 -26.68 -17.65
N VAL A 17 2.82 -26.95 -17.61
CA VAL A 17 3.78 -26.17 -16.82
C VAL A 17 3.90 -24.76 -17.38
N SER A 18 3.97 -24.61 -18.70
CA SER A 18 3.99 -23.31 -19.37
C SER A 18 2.75 -22.47 -19.01
N LYS A 19 1.55 -23.07 -19.10
CA LYS A 19 0.29 -22.39 -18.75
C LYS A 19 0.22 -22.00 -17.27
N ARG A 20 0.82 -22.78 -16.37
CA ARG A 20 0.93 -22.43 -14.93
C ARG A 20 1.88 -21.25 -14.71
N ASN A 21 3.04 -21.26 -15.37
CA ASN A 21 4.04 -20.19 -15.25
C ASN A 21 3.50 -18.86 -15.77
N GLU A 22 2.72 -18.88 -16.85
CA GLU A 22 2.11 -17.65 -17.38
C GLU A 22 1.12 -17.04 -16.38
N ARG A 23 0.27 -17.87 -15.75
CA ARG A 23 -0.62 -17.38 -14.69
C ARG A 23 0.15 -16.79 -13.52
N GLU A 24 1.25 -17.42 -13.12
CA GLU A 24 2.07 -16.91 -12.02
C GLU A 24 2.76 -15.59 -12.40
N ARG A 25 3.20 -15.43 -13.66
CA ARG A 25 3.73 -14.16 -14.17
C ARG A 25 2.68 -13.05 -14.09
N ILE A 26 1.44 -13.31 -14.52
CA ILE A 26 0.34 -12.35 -14.44
C ILE A 26 0.08 -11.97 -12.99
N ARG A 27 -0.05 -12.96 -12.09
CA ARG A 27 -0.28 -12.73 -10.66
C ARG A 27 0.82 -11.87 -10.03
N VAL A 28 2.08 -12.19 -10.31
CA VAL A 28 3.24 -11.44 -9.81
C VAL A 28 3.28 -10.02 -10.39
N SER A 29 2.91 -9.85 -11.66
CA SER A 29 2.80 -8.53 -12.29
C SER A 29 1.77 -7.65 -11.57
N THR A 30 0.57 -8.18 -11.31
CA THR A 30 -0.47 -7.48 -10.55
C THR A 30 0.01 -7.05 -9.16
N VAL A 31 0.71 -7.94 -8.44
CA VAL A 31 1.28 -7.62 -7.12
C VAL A 31 2.33 -6.51 -7.24
N ASN A 32 3.21 -6.56 -8.24
CA ASN A 32 4.23 -5.54 -8.42
C ASN A 32 3.60 -4.17 -8.75
N GLN A 33 2.54 -4.14 -9.55
CA GLN A 33 1.78 -2.91 -9.82
C GLN A 33 1.18 -2.32 -8.54
N ALA A 34 0.63 -3.16 -7.66
CA ALA A 34 0.13 -2.72 -6.35
C ALA A 34 1.24 -2.12 -5.47
N PHE A 35 2.45 -2.72 -5.46
CA PHE A 35 3.60 -2.13 -4.75
C PHE A 35 4.02 -0.77 -5.31
N LEU A 36 3.97 -0.59 -6.64
CA LEU A 36 4.27 0.70 -7.27
C LEU A 36 3.20 1.75 -6.94
N ALA A 37 1.93 1.38 -6.95
CA ALA A 37 0.85 2.25 -6.52
C ALA A 37 1.04 2.68 -5.06
N LEU A 38 1.30 1.72 -4.16
CA LEU A 38 1.58 2.01 -2.75
C LEU A 38 2.77 2.95 -2.60
N GLN A 39 3.90 2.70 -3.27
CA GLN A 39 5.07 3.57 -3.23
C GLN A 39 4.74 5.01 -3.61
N ARG A 40 3.92 5.21 -4.66
CA ARG A 40 3.51 6.55 -5.06
C ARG A 40 2.83 7.26 -3.91
N HIS A 41 1.98 6.62 -3.12
CA HIS A 41 1.29 7.30 -2.00
C HIS A 41 2.19 7.68 -0.82
N LEU A 42 3.47 7.27 -0.78
CA LEU A 42 4.35 7.46 0.36
C LEU A 42 5.28 8.67 0.18
N PRO A 43 5.04 9.80 0.87
CA PRO A 43 5.76 11.06 0.61
C PRO A 43 7.28 10.94 0.74
N SER A 44 7.76 10.17 1.72
CA SER A 44 9.20 10.01 2.02
C SER A 44 9.97 9.17 0.99
N ILE A 45 9.28 8.43 0.11
CA ILE A 45 9.92 7.55 -0.89
C ILE A 45 9.36 7.71 -2.31
N ARG A 46 8.41 8.63 -2.52
CA ARG A 46 7.79 8.91 -3.83
C ARG A 46 8.79 9.50 -4.83
N SER A 47 9.70 10.38 -4.40
CA SER A 47 10.50 11.25 -5.29
C SER A 47 11.89 10.71 -5.68
N HIS A 48 12.11 9.41 -5.61
CA HIS A 48 13.40 8.84 -5.95
C HIS A 48 13.29 7.94 -7.18
N ASN A 49 14.03 8.28 -8.25
CA ASN A 49 14.34 7.37 -9.37
C ASN A 49 15.13 6.11 -8.93
N LYS A 50 15.29 5.92 -7.62
CA LYS A 50 15.95 4.79 -6.98
C LYS A 50 14.94 3.67 -6.76
N ARG A 51 15.34 2.44 -7.09
CA ARG A 51 14.58 1.23 -6.74
C ARG A 51 14.38 1.15 -5.22
N VAL A 52 13.14 0.95 -4.80
CA VAL A 52 12.77 0.75 -3.39
C VAL A 52 12.38 -0.70 -3.16
N SER A 53 12.92 -1.32 -2.12
CA SER A 53 12.58 -2.70 -1.76
C SER A 53 11.13 -2.81 -1.26
N LYS A 54 10.47 -3.96 -1.50
CA LYS A 54 9.12 -4.26 -1.01
C LYS A 54 8.99 -4.10 0.51
N LEU A 55 9.96 -4.59 1.28
CA LEU A 55 9.99 -4.45 2.74
C LEU A 55 10.02 -2.98 3.18
N ARG A 56 10.85 -2.16 2.53
CA ARG A 56 10.90 -0.72 2.81
C ARG A 56 9.58 -0.04 2.48
N ILE A 57 8.95 -0.35 1.35
CA ILE A 57 7.62 0.18 1.00
C ILE A 57 6.61 -0.14 2.11
N LEU A 58 6.55 -1.38 2.60
CA LEU A 58 5.62 -1.80 3.66
C LEU A 58 5.90 -1.08 4.99
N LYS A 59 7.17 -1.02 5.43
CA LYS A 59 7.55 -0.32 6.66
C LYS A 59 7.16 1.17 6.58
N THR A 60 7.46 1.81 5.46
CA THR A 60 7.12 3.23 5.25
C THR A 60 5.60 3.45 5.20
N ALA A 61 4.83 2.53 4.63
CA ALA A 61 3.37 2.60 4.63
C ALA A 61 2.78 2.54 6.04
N ILE A 62 3.26 1.61 6.87
CA ILE A 62 2.83 1.47 8.26
C ILE A 62 3.11 2.76 9.03
N SER A 63 4.34 3.28 8.96
CA SER A 63 4.70 4.53 9.62
C SER A 63 3.88 5.71 9.13
N TYR A 64 3.59 5.78 7.83
CA TYR A 64 2.80 6.88 7.27
C TYR A 64 1.35 6.85 7.77
N ILE A 65 0.72 5.68 7.83
CA ILE A 65 -0.62 5.54 8.41
C ILE A 65 -0.64 5.99 9.87
N GLN A 66 0.35 5.57 10.66
CA GLN A 66 0.47 5.98 12.06
C GLN A 66 0.60 7.51 12.20
N SER A 67 1.47 8.15 11.41
CA SER A 67 1.61 9.60 11.43
C SER A 67 0.34 10.34 11.02
N LEU A 68 -0.43 9.82 10.06
CA LEU A 68 -1.72 10.39 9.69
C LEU A 68 -2.75 10.24 10.82
N GLN A 69 -2.76 9.10 11.52
CA GLN A 69 -3.64 8.88 12.67
C GLN A 69 -3.30 9.84 13.82
N ASP A 70 -2.01 10.03 14.13
CA ASP A 70 -1.55 10.96 15.16
C ASP A 70 -1.94 12.41 14.81
N LEU A 71 -1.75 12.80 13.54
CA LEU A 71 -2.15 14.12 13.06
C LEU A 71 -3.66 14.35 13.20
N LEU A 72 -4.48 13.35 12.85
CA LEU A 72 -5.94 13.45 13.03
C LEU A 72 -6.33 13.55 14.50
N GLN A 73 -5.71 12.77 15.39
CA GLN A 73 -5.97 12.88 16.84
C GLN A 73 -5.64 14.26 17.39
N VAL A 74 -4.50 14.82 16.97
CA VAL A 74 -4.10 16.19 17.29
C VAL A 74 -5.17 17.17 16.82
N ILE A 75 -5.54 17.15 15.54
CA ILE A 75 -6.54 18.05 14.97
C ILE A 75 -7.88 17.94 15.71
N LEU A 76 -8.36 16.72 15.95
CA LEU A 76 -9.63 16.48 16.66
C LEU A 76 -9.58 16.94 18.11
N LYS A 77 -8.44 16.83 18.79
CA LYS A 77 -8.25 17.33 20.15
C LYS A 77 -8.24 18.87 20.21
N PHE A 78 -7.60 19.52 19.23
CA PHE A 78 -7.51 20.98 19.17
C PHE A 78 -8.80 21.63 18.67
N PHE A 79 -9.57 20.95 17.82
CA PHE A 79 -10.82 21.46 17.24
C PHE A 79 -11.99 20.49 17.50
N PRO A 80 -12.43 20.37 18.77
CA PRO A 80 -13.49 19.43 19.14
C PRO A 80 -14.86 19.77 18.53
N ASN A 81 -15.03 21.00 18.02
CA ASN A 81 -16.28 21.48 17.40
C ASN A 81 -15.98 22.18 16.07
N TYR A 82 -15.79 21.42 15.00
CA TYR A 82 -15.57 21.94 13.64
C TYR A 82 -16.74 22.82 13.13
N GLU A 83 -17.96 22.61 13.64
CA GLU A 83 -19.14 23.47 13.41
C GLU A 83 -18.94 24.92 13.92
N ARG A 84 -18.22 25.13 15.03
CA ARG A 84 -17.90 26.48 15.51
C ARG A 84 -16.75 27.15 14.76
N LEU A 85 -15.89 26.36 14.10
CA LEU A 85 -14.74 26.88 13.38
C LEU A 85 -15.15 27.55 12.06
N LEU A 86 -16.18 27.04 11.39
CA LEU A 86 -16.79 27.68 10.22
C LEU A 86 -17.38 29.05 10.56
N LEU A 87 -17.97 29.22 11.74
CA LEU A 87 -18.43 30.53 12.22
C LEU A 87 -17.25 31.51 12.43
N ILE A 88 -16.13 31.06 13.00
CA ILE A 88 -14.97 31.93 13.24
C ILE A 88 -14.26 32.30 11.93
N THR A 89 -14.06 31.36 11.00
CA THR A 89 -13.38 31.66 9.73
C THR A 89 -14.24 32.53 8.81
N VAL A 90 -15.56 32.34 8.78
CA VAL A 90 -16.47 33.13 7.94
C VAL A 90 -16.79 34.51 8.55
N PHE A 91 -16.90 34.66 9.88
CA PHE A 91 -17.17 35.96 10.50
C PHE A 91 -15.93 36.81 10.81
N PHE A 92 -14.78 36.20 11.14
CA PHE A 92 -13.59 36.97 11.57
C PHE A 92 -12.49 37.11 10.51
N ILE A 93 -12.36 36.18 9.55
CA ILE A 93 -11.23 36.20 8.59
C ILE A 93 -11.63 36.85 7.25
N LEU A 94 -12.88 36.69 6.79
CA LEU A 94 -13.36 37.32 5.56
C LEU A 94 -13.36 38.86 5.55
N PRO A 95 -13.74 39.58 6.63
CA PRO A 95 -13.77 41.05 6.61
C PRO A 95 -12.38 41.70 6.72
N VAL A 96 -11.32 40.94 6.97
CA VAL A 96 -9.93 41.45 7.04
C VAL A 96 -9.26 41.47 5.65
N LEU A 97 -9.87 40.82 4.65
CA LEU A 97 -9.38 40.78 3.26
C LEU A 97 -10.19 41.67 2.30
N ALA A 98 -11.15 42.46 2.80
CA ALA A 98 -11.99 43.38 2.00
C ALA A 98 -11.58 44.84 2.19
#